data_AF-A0A8S2UXM5-F1
#
_entry.id   AF-A0A8S2UXM5-F1
#
_cell.length_a   1.000
_cell.length_b   1.000
_cell.length_c   1.000
_cell.angle_alpha   90.00
_cell.angle_beta   90.00
_cell.angle_gamma   90.00
#
_symmetry.space_group_name_H-M   'P 1'
#
loop_
_entity.id
_entity.type
_entity.pdbx_description
1 polymer ?
#
loop_
_entity_poly.entity_id
_entity_poly.type
_entity_poly.pdbx_seq_one_letter_code
_entity_poly.pdbx_strand_id
1 'polypeptide(L)'
;VNVANNEKFRFNCSHISEPLTVLTRLFVNDEIVDYVLSQDLGRKSNVVEFFCQLLIKFYNLTRNSNNKSDQLTLLSLCNLLWSISFQVKYKDELKNNSVFMTIIKLLTNDNIDLTKHEYMPRHLSSIRKATEGLLWNLEDKPLHVATPLITAHRSRPLAMISYSHANILFCKQLVDKIRLMEQFDVWIDYLNYELTNYTSVTHSDDIWEEIAEAIEIASVVILIVSKEYYDSKSCRQELSYASDVLKKRIIPIYPNTVQKEYKATGWLGIRIAGLKYIHFGSKEFNAAVEELTNIVEDTMNTSKYVMPLRQSQPIITYNRNQARSLKHWTLSDISHWFDVNHIHNDIKDLYAFQTKTSLLLYAGHLKLYYIQEYELLFSRYQEKYGKQLETDKFITFVDALYRLYDEDAD
;
A
#
# COMPACT_ATOMS: atom_id res chain seq x y z
N VAL A 1 30.71 -12.70 -13.11
CA VAL A 1 30.39 -14.15 -13.11
C VAL A 1 28.92 -14.28 -12.72
N ASN A 2 28.10 -14.85 -13.60
CA ASN A 2 26.65 -14.99 -13.40
C ASN A 2 26.36 -15.98 -12.26
N VAL A 3 25.63 -15.55 -11.23
CA VAL A 3 25.42 -16.31 -9.98
C VAL A 3 24.41 -17.44 -10.14
N ALA A 4 23.48 -17.35 -11.09
CA ALA A 4 22.56 -18.44 -11.37
C ALA A 4 23.25 -19.76 -11.75
N ASN A 5 24.50 -19.69 -12.20
CA ASN A 5 25.32 -20.86 -12.53
C ASN A 5 26.44 -21.10 -11.49
N ASN A 6 26.45 -20.37 -10.38
CA ASN A 6 27.43 -20.54 -9.31
C ASN A 6 26.91 -21.58 -8.31
N GLU A 7 27.51 -22.76 -8.35
CA GLU A 7 27.19 -23.90 -7.46
C GLU A 7 27.21 -23.53 -5.97
N LYS A 8 27.94 -22.50 -5.54
CA LYS A 8 27.97 -22.05 -4.13
C LYS A 8 26.62 -21.53 -3.62
N PHE A 9 25.70 -21.18 -4.50
CA PHE A 9 24.36 -20.69 -4.17
C PHE A 9 23.25 -21.66 -4.57
N ARG A 10 23.63 -22.89 -4.91
CA ARG A 10 22.72 -23.97 -5.23
C ARG A 10 22.87 -25.10 -4.22
N PHE A 11 21.76 -25.74 -3.91
CA PHE A 11 21.75 -26.98 -3.15
C PHE A 11 20.75 -27.94 -3.79
N ASN A 12 21.19 -29.13 -4.19
CA ASN A 12 20.37 -30.11 -4.91
C ASN A 12 19.58 -29.49 -6.09
N CYS A 13 20.26 -28.69 -6.91
CA CYS A 13 19.70 -27.93 -8.05
C CYS A 13 18.77 -26.76 -7.71
N SER A 14 18.35 -26.57 -6.45
CA SER A 14 17.58 -25.40 -6.01
C SER A 14 18.47 -24.19 -5.80
N HIS A 15 18.08 -23.05 -6.35
CA HIS A 15 18.80 -21.78 -6.14
C HIS A 15 18.40 -21.15 -4.79
N ILE A 16 19.31 -20.42 -4.14
CA ILE A 16 19.08 -19.78 -2.83
C ILE A 16 17.84 -18.86 -2.78
N SER A 17 17.38 -18.35 -3.92
CA SER A 17 16.13 -17.58 -4.02
C SER A 17 14.91 -18.36 -3.52
N GLU A 18 14.84 -19.68 -3.79
CA GLU A 18 13.70 -20.53 -3.41
C GLU A 18 13.50 -20.61 -1.88
N PRO A 19 14.48 -21.06 -1.08
CA PRO A 19 14.32 -21.09 0.37
C PRO A 19 14.14 -19.69 0.97
N LEU A 20 14.77 -18.66 0.40
CA LEU A 20 14.57 -17.28 0.86
C LEU A 20 13.13 -16.81 0.66
N THR A 21 12.52 -17.07 -0.49
CA THR A 21 11.10 -16.74 -0.72
C THR A 21 10.21 -17.45 0.30
N VAL A 22 10.46 -18.74 0.60
CA VAL A 22 9.71 -19.46 1.64
C VAL A 22 9.88 -18.82 3.01
N LEU A 23 11.11 -18.46 3.40
CA LEU A 23 11.38 -17.80 4.67
C LEU A 23 10.63 -16.48 4.81
N THR A 24 10.53 -15.68 3.74
CA THR A 24 9.79 -14.40 3.80
C THR A 24 8.32 -14.57 4.16
N ARG A 25 7.71 -15.70 3.76
CA ARG A 25 6.32 -16.03 4.10
C ARG A 25 6.19 -16.49 5.56
N LEU A 26 7.20 -17.17 6.09
CA LEU A 26 7.22 -17.64 7.47
C LEU A 26 7.51 -16.51 8.46
N PHE A 27 8.33 -15.53 8.06
CA PHE A 27 8.77 -14.40 8.91
C PHE A 27 7.67 -13.36 9.18
N VAL A 28 6.42 -13.63 8.76
CA VAL A 28 5.23 -12.93 9.27
C VAL A 28 4.97 -13.30 10.74
N ASN A 29 5.37 -14.50 11.17
CA ASN A 29 5.23 -14.97 12.55
C ASN A 29 6.49 -14.65 13.37
N ASP A 30 6.31 -13.82 14.40
CA ASP A 30 7.37 -13.35 15.27
C ASP A 30 8.12 -14.47 16.02
N GLU A 31 7.43 -15.54 16.44
CA GLU A 31 8.05 -16.70 17.10
C GLU A 31 8.97 -17.45 16.15
N ILE A 32 8.60 -17.55 14.86
CA ILE A 32 9.45 -18.18 13.84
C ILE A 32 10.68 -17.31 13.58
N VAL A 33 10.51 -15.98 13.50
CA VAL A 33 11.63 -15.04 13.35
C VAL A 33 12.62 -15.24 14.49
N ASP A 34 12.15 -15.23 15.74
CA ASP A 34 13.02 -15.39 16.91
C ASP A 34 13.65 -16.77 16.99
N TYR A 35 12.90 -17.84 16.67
CA TYR A 35 13.45 -19.19 16.61
C TYR A 35 14.59 -19.29 15.61
N VAL A 36 14.41 -18.76 14.39
CA VAL A 36 15.42 -18.85 13.32
C VAL A 36 16.64 -17.96 13.62
N LEU A 37 16.42 -16.73 14.10
CA LEU A 37 17.52 -15.79 14.34
C LEU A 37 18.31 -16.07 15.63
N SER A 38 17.74 -16.83 16.57
CA SER A 38 18.43 -17.28 17.78
C SER A 38 19.28 -18.53 17.60
N GLN A 39 19.23 -19.19 16.45
CA GLN A 39 20.05 -20.38 16.20
C GLN A 39 21.55 -20.02 16.18
N ASP A 40 22.33 -20.70 17.01
CA ASP A 40 23.78 -20.69 16.91
C ASP A 40 24.21 -21.64 15.78
N LEU A 41 24.67 -21.06 14.67
CA LEU A 41 25.14 -21.81 13.51
C LEU A 41 26.62 -22.21 13.62
N GLY A 42 27.27 -21.99 14.76
CA GLY A 42 28.70 -22.28 14.96
C GLY A 42 29.61 -21.41 14.07
N ARG A 43 29.11 -20.23 13.66
CA ARG A 43 29.81 -19.29 12.75
C ARG A 43 30.28 -18.05 13.51
N LYS A 44 31.28 -17.35 12.95
CA LYS A 44 31.79 -16.08 13.50
C LYS A 44 30.75 -14.95 13.49
N SER A 45 29.75 -15.01 12.59
CA SER A 45 28.65 -14.06 12.49
C SER A 45 27.32 -14.73 12.84
N ASN A 46 26.44 -13.98 13.48
CA ASN A 46 25.08 -14.43 13.76
C ASN A 46 24.22 -14.43 12.47
N VAL A 47 22.98 -14.89 12.58
CA VAL A 47 22.06 -15.06 11.43
C VAL A 47 21.63 -13.72 10.80
N VAL A 48 21.47 -12.65 11.58
CA VAL A 48 21.08 -11.33 11.07
C VAL A 48 22.21 -10.75 10.21
N GLU A 49 23.42 -10.71 10.75
CA GLU A 49 24.62 -10.29 10.01
C GLU A 49 24.84 -11.14 8.74
N PHE A 50 24.53 -12.44 8.77
CA PHE A 50 24.56 -13.28 7.57
C PHE A 50 23.58 -12.80 6.48
N PHE A 51 22.35 -12.43 6.83
CA PHE A 51 21.39 -11.89 5.85
C PHE A 51 21.83 -10.52 5.31
N CYS A 52 22.38 -9.64 6.15
CA CYS A 52 22.96 -8.37 5.71
C CYS A 52 24.09 -8.58 4.69
N GLN A 53 25.04 -9.47 5.00
CA GLN A 53 26.14 -9.82 4.09
C GLN A 53 25.64 -10.42 2.77
N LEU A 54 24.60 -11.25 2.83
CA LEU A 54 24.00 -11.84 1.64
C LEU A 54 23.34 -10.76 0.76
N LEU A 55 22.63 -9.81 1.36
CA LEU A 55 22.04 -8.67 0.64
C LEU A 55 23.13 -7.81 -0.01
N ILE A 56 24.19 -7.45 0.73
CA ILE A 56 25.33 -6.69 0.21
C ILE A 56 25.95 -7.39 -1.01
N LYS A 57 26.11 -8.72 -0.92
CA LYS A 57 26.67 -9.53 -2.00
C LYS A 57 25.77 -9.53 -3.23
N PHE A 58 24.47 -9.77 -3.07
CA PHE A 58 23.53 -9.83 -4.19
C PHE A 58 23.27 -8.46 -4.82
N TYR A 59 23.22 -7.37 -4.05
CA TYR A 59 23.14 -6.00 -4.57
C TYR A 59 24.26 -5.69 -5.58
N ASN A 60 25.51 -6.00 -5.22
CA ASN A 60 26.65 -5.76 -6.11
C ASN A 60 26.61 -6.60 -7.40
N LEU A 61 25.99 -7.78 -7.34
CA LEU A 61 25.92 -8.72 -8.45
C LEU A 61 24.77 -8.38 -9.40
N THR A 62 23.61 -7.98 -8.87
CA THR A 62 22.43 -7.61 -9.67
C THR A 62 22.63 -6.31 -10.45
N ARG A 63 23.50 -5.38 -9.98
CA ARG A 63 23.87 -4.18 -10.76
C ARG A 63 24.41 -4.49 -12.16
N ASN A 64 24.94 -5.69 -12.37
CA ASN A 64 25.56 -6.12 -13.62
C ASN A 64 24.92 -7.37 -14.23
N SER A 65 23.77 -7.82 -13.69
CA SER A 65 23.15 -9.11 -14.04
C SER A 65 21.64 -8.97 -14.22
N ASN A 66 21.14 -9.34 -15.41
CA ASN A 66 19.71 -9.48 -15.69
C ASN A 66 19.17 -10.87 -15.29
N ASN A 67 19.83 -11.56 -14.35
CA ASN A 67 19.42 -12.89 -13.93
C ASN A 67 18.23 -12.85 -12.96
N LYS A 68 17.13 -13.52 -13.35
CA LYS A 68 15.89 -13.59 -12.56
C LYS A 68 16.08 -14.14 -11.14
N SER A 69 16.93 -15.15 -10.96
CA SER A 69 17.16 -15.78 -9.66
C SER A 69 17.93 -14.87 -8.71
N ASP A 70 18.86 -14.07 -9.23
CA ASP A 70 19.60 -13.07 -8.45
C ASP A 70 18.69 -11.92 -8.01
N GLN A 71 17.83 -11.46 -8.93
CA GLN A 71 16.83 -10.43 -8.66
C GLN A 71 15.81 -10.88 -7.61
N LEU A 72 15.29 -12.11 -7.73
CA LEU A 72 14.39 -12.70 -6.74
C LEU A 72 15.07 -12.90 -5.38
N THR A 73 16.37 -13.21 -5.38
CA THR A 73 17.16 -13.29 -4.14
C THR A 73 17.22 -11.93 -3.45
N LEU A 74 17.55 -10.87 -4.18
CA LEU A 74 17.61 -9.52 -3.64
C LEU A 74 16.23 -9.05 -3.13
N LEU A 75 15.16 -9.28 -3.91
CA LEU A 75 13.78 -9.00 -3.54
C LEU A 75 13.38 -9.71 -2.24
N SER A 76 13.69 -11.01 -2.16
CA SER A 76 13.40 -11.83 -0.98
C SER A 76 14.16 -11.33 0.24
N LEU A 77 15.43 -10.95 0.09
CA LEU A 77 16.24 -10.43 1.20
C LEU A 77 15.72 -9.10 1.72
N CYS A 78 15.35 -8.15 0.85
CA CYS A 78 14.75 -6.87 1.27
C CYS A 78 13.47 -7.12 2.09
N ASN A 79 12.60 -8.00 1.59
CA ASN A 79 11.35 -8.37 2.25
C ASN A 79 11.57 -9.14 3.56
N LEU A 80 12.61 -9.98 3.64
CA LEU A 80 12.97 -10.73 4.84
C LEU A 80 13.46 -9.77 5.91
N LEU A 81 14.40 -8.89 5.56
CA LEU A 81 14.98 -7.89 6.47
C LEU A 81 13.95 -6.87 6.94
N TRP A 82 12.98 -6.49 6.11
CA TRP A 82 11.82 -5.71 6.57
C TRP A 82 11.01 -6.44 7.64
N SER A 83 10.87 -7.77 7.52
CA SER A 83 10.17 -8.57 8.54
C SER A 83 10.97 -8.59 9.85
N ILE A 84 12.30 -8.76 9.76
CA ILE A 84 13.21 -8.73 10.91
C ILE A 84 13.18 -7.36 11.60
N SER A 85 13.05 -6.26 10.85
CA SER A 85 13.09 -4.91 11.43
C SER A 85 11.89 -4.55 12.30
N PHE A 86 10.80 -5.35 12.28
CA PHE A 86 9.73 -5.21 13.28
C PHE A 86 10.15 -5.64 14.69
N GLN A 87 11.21 -6.44 14.82
CA GLN A 87 11.67 -6.97 16.08
C GLN A 87 12.68 -6.01 16.72
N VAL A 88 12.31 -5.42 17.86
CA VAL A 88 13.14 -4.47 18.61
C VAL A 88 14.54 -5.04 18.88
N LYS A 89 14.63 -6.33 19.22
CA LYS A 89 15.87 -7.05 19.53
C LYS A 89 16.95 -6.97 18.43
N TYR A 90 16.57 -6.90 17.15
CA TYR A 90 17.53 -6.93 16.04
C TYR A 90 17.76 -5.55 15.40
N LYS A 91 17.04 -4.51 15.86
CA LYS A 91 17.14 -3.16 15.26
C LYS A 91 18.54 -2.57 15.37
N ASP A 92 19.13 -2.59 16.56
CA ASP A 92 20.46 -1.99 16.79
C ASP A 92 21.53 -2.65 15.93
N GLU A 93 21.46 -3.98 15.79
CA GLU A 93 22.36 -4.73 14.93
C GLU A 93 22.26 -4.29 13.46
N LEU A 94 21.02 -4.17 12.95
CA LEU A 94 20.78 -3.69 11.59
C LEU A 94 21.25 -2.24 11.40
N LYS A 95 20.94 -1.34 12.36
CA LYS A 95 21.34 0.08 12.31
C LYS A 95 22.86 0.27 12.32
N ASN A 96 23.57 -0.56 13.09
CA ASN A 96 25.02 -0.44 13.26
C ASN A 96 25.82 -0.96 12.05
N ASN A 97 25.19 -1.72 11.14
CA ASN A 97 25.84 -2.15 9.90
C ASN A 97 25.79 -1.01 8.85
N SER A 98 26.84 -0.17 8.82
CA SER A 98 26.89 1.03 7.96
C SER A 98 26.80 0.70 6.46
N VAL A 99 27.47 -0.36 6.01
CA VAL A 99 27.44 -0.79 4.60
C VAL A 99 26.04 -1.22 4.20
N PHE A 100 25.39 -2.02 5.05
CA PHE A 100 24.00 -2.42 4.87
C PHE A 100 23.08 -1.19 4.77
N MET A 101 23.16 -0.26 5.72
CA MET A 101 22.34 0.96 5.73
C MET A 101 22.55 1.81 4.47
N THR A 102 23.78 1.94 3.98
CA THR A 102 24.05 2.62 2.70
C THR A 102 23.35 1.92 1.52
N ILE A 103 23.42 0.60 1.45
CA ILE A 103 22.79 -0.16 0.36
C ILE A 103 21.26 -0.04 0.40
N ILE A 104 20.64 -0.13 1.58
CA ILE A 104 19.19 0.04 1.68
C ILE A 104 18.76 1.42 1.19
N LYS A 105 19.49 2.49 1.55
CA LYS A 105 19.24 3.85 1.07
C LYS A 105 19.39 3.98 -0.45
N LEU A 106 20.40 3.34 -1.02
CA LEU A 106 20.56 3.29 -2.48
C LEU A 106 19.39 2.55 -3.14
N LEU A 107 19.02 1.38 -2.63
CA LEU A 107 17.90 0.59 -3.16
C LEU A 107 16.54 1.30 -3.09
N THR A 108 16.32 2.15 -2.09
CA THR A 108 15.12 3.00 -2.01
C THR A 108 15.12 4.10 -3.08
N ASN A 109 16.27 4.74 -3.31
CA ASN A 109 16.38 5.88 -4.22
C ASN A 109 16.59 5.47 -5.68
N ASP A 110 17.13 4.29 -5.92
CA ASP A 110 17.38 3.80 -7.27
C ASP A 110 16.06 3.32 -7.90
N ASN A 111 15.76 3.73 -9.14
CA ASN A 111 14.66 3.18 -9.95
C ASN A 111 15.02 1.78 -10.50
N ILE A 112 15.49 0.89 -9.61
CA ILE A 112 15.78 -0.50 -9.95
C ILE A 112 14.44 -1.25 -10.00
N ASP A 113 13.75 -1.11 -11.12
CA ASP A 113 12.56 -1.90 -11.44
C ASP A 113 12.98 -3.30 -11.91
N LEU A 114 13.41 -4.15 -10.97
CA LEU A 114 13.69 -5.57 -11.22
C LEU A 114 12.42 -6.36 -11.55
N THR A 115 11.25 -5.75 -11.38
CA THR A 115 9.94 -6.38 -11.57
C THR A 115 9.40 -6.25 -12.98
N LYS A 116 10.13 -5.60 -13.90
CA LYS A 116 9.62 -5.30 -15.24
C LYS A 116 9.03 -6.53 -15.93
N HIS A 117 9.65 -7.71 -15.86
CA HIS A 117 9.14 -8.88 -16.58
C HIS A 117 9.20 -10.16 -15.70
N GLU A 118 8.02 -10.60 -15.24
CA GLU A 118 7.67 -11.98 -14.79
C GLU A 118 7.72 -12.35 -13.27
N TYR A 119 6.67 -13.06 -12.84
CA TYR A 119 6.34 -13.68 -11.53
C TYR A 119 6.92 -13.04 -10.24
N MET A 120 6.14 -12.15 -9.62
CA MET A 120 6.29 -11.76 -8.21
C MET A 120 5.31 -12.54 -7.34
N PRO A 121 5.77 -13.34 -6.35
CA PRO A 121 4.90 -13.94 -5.37
C PRO A 121 4.03 -12.89 -4.66
N ARG A 122 2.71 -13.13 -4.53
CA ARG A 122 1.73 -12.17 -3.97
C ARG A 122 2.06 -11.64 -2.56
N HIS A 123 2.91 -12.33 -1.81
CA HIS A 123 3.30 -11.97 -0.44
C HIS A 123 4.59 -11.13 -0.37
N LEU A 124 5.25 -10.90 -1.51
CA LEU A 124 6.42 -10.02 -1.60
C LEU A 124 5.99 -8.63 -2.08
N SER A 125 6.52 -7.61 -1.42
CA SER A 125 6.44 -6.22 -1.90
C SER A 125 7.63 -5.92 -2.82
N SER A 126 7.50 -4.92 -3.69
CA SER A 126 8.62 -4.43 -4.51
C SER A 126 9.84 -4.06 -3.65
N ILE A 127 11.02 -4.02 -4.26
CA ILE A 127 12.26 -3.66 -3.55
C ILE A 127 12.11 -2.32 -2.86
N ARG A 128 11.70 -1.28 -3.62
CA ARG A 128 11.51 0.08 -3.10
C ARG A 128 10.59 0.09 -1.88
N LYS A 129 9.39 -0.50 -1.99
CA LYS A 129 8.42 -0.55 -0.88
C LYS A 129 8.97 -1.30 0.34
N ALA A 130 9.69 -2.40 0.10
CA ALA A 130 10.30 -3.17 1.18
C ALA A 130 11.45 -2.40 1.86
N THR A 131 12.27 -1.66 1.11
CA THR A 131 13.37 -0.87 1.66
C THR A 131 12.90 0.40 2.34
N GLU A 132 11.84 1.04 1.86
CA GLU A 132 11.16 2.16 2.55
C GLU A 132 10.61 1.72 3.91
N GLY A 133 9.84 0.63 3.95
CA GLY A 133 9.30 0.09 5.21
C GLY A 133 10.41 -0.37 6.17
N LEU A 134 11.49 -0.96 5.63
CA LEU A 134 12.68 -1.31 6.39
C LEU A 134 13.35 -0.06 7.01
N LEU A 135 13.59 0.97 6.20
CA LEU A 135 14.16 2.23 6.70
C LEU A 135 13.25 2.89 7.72
N TRP A 136 11.93 2.90 7.52
CA TRP A 136 11.00 3.45 8.50
C TRP A 136 11.09 2.77 9.86
N ASN A 137 11.29 1.45 9.89
CA ASN A 137 11.46 0.72 11.14
C ASN A 137 12.80 0.98 11.83
N LEU A 138 13.86 1.29 11.06
CA LEU A 138 15.23 1.43 11.54
C LEU A 138 15.63 2.88 11.80
N GLU A 139 15.15 3.81 11.00
CA GLU A 139 15.36 5.22 11.24
C GLU A 139 14.34 5.63 12.29
N ASP A 140 14.81 6.19 13.41
CA ASP A 140 13.93 6.84 14.38
C ASP A 140 13.49 8.18 13.78
N LYS A 141 12.89 8.14 12.58
CA LYS A 141 12.44 9.34 11.89
C LYS A 141 11.56 10.09 12.90
N PRO A 142 11.89 11.36 13.20
CA PRO A 142 10.97 12.17 13.96
C PRO A 142 9.64 12.08 13.23
N LEU A 143 8.57 11.83 13.99
CA LEU A 143 7.19 12.05 13.52
C LEU A 143 7.22 13.22 12.57
N HIS A 144 6.59 13.13 11.40
CA HIS A 144 6.37 14.33 10.60
C HIS A 144 5.84 15.35 11.60
N VAL A 145 6.69 16.33 11.92
CA VAL A 145 6.30 17.42 12.80
C VAL A 145 5.28 18.04 11.92
N ALA A 146 4.00 17.79 12.24
CA ALA A 146 2.89 18.25 11.47
C ALA A 146 3.27 19.67 11.08
N THR A 147 3.63 19.86 9.81
CA THR A 147 3.50 21.18 9.24
C THR A 147 2.05 21.44 9.56
N PRO A 148 1.69 22.54 10.27
CA PRO A 148 0.30 22.88 10.41
C PRO A 148 -0.17 23.21 8.99
N LEU A 149 -0.42 22.15 8.20
CA LEU A 149 -1.28 22.12 7.06
C LEU A 149 -2.56 22.57 7.68
N ILE A 150 -2.76 23.88 7.54
CA ILE A 150 -4.00 24.61 7.62
C ILE A 150 -5.07 23.60 7.97
N THR A 151 -5.37 23.45 9.27
CA THR A 151 -6.62 22.84 9.69
C THR A 151 -7.67 23.73 9.07
N ALA A 152 -7.99 23.50 7.80
CA ALA A 152 -9.26 23.87 7.24
C ALA A 152 -10.21 23.26 8.23
N HIS A 153 -10.90 24.11 8.99
CA HIS A 153 -11.77 23.70 10.08
C HIS A 153 -12.68 22.58 9.57
N ARG A 154 -12.31 21.33 9.81
CA ARG A 154 -13.13 20.19 9.41
C ARG A 154 -14.32 20.24 10.34
N SER A 155 -15.51 20.33 9.75
CA SER A 155 -16.76 20.37 10.50
C SER A 155 -17.03 19.02 11.19
N ARG A 156 -16.46 17.93 10.67
CA ARG A 156 -16.67 16.57 11.15
C ARG A 156 -15.34 15.88 11.52
N PRO A 157 -15.33 15.03 12.57
CA PRO A 157 -14.18 14.18 12.87
C PRO A 157 -13.85 13.22 11.72
N LEU A 158 -12.60 12.77 11.62
CA LEU A 158 -12.16 11.81 10.60
C LEU A 158 -11.87 10.44 11.24
N ALA A 159 -12.41 9.37 10.66
CA ALA A 159 -11.98 7.99 10.90
C ALA A 159 -11.16 7.49 9.72
N MET A 160 -10.04 6.82 9.99
CA MET A 160 -9.28 6.10 8.97
C MET A 160 -9.71 4.64 8.98
N ILE A 161 -9.95 4.02 7.83
CA ILE A 161 -10.14 2.58 7.72
C ILE A 161 -8.85 1.92 7.22
N SER A 162 -8.23 1.10 8.07
CA SER A 162 -7.09 0.26 7.69
C SER A 162 -7.57 -1.16 7.40
N TYR A 163 -7.24 -1.68 6.22
CA TYR A 163 -7.72 -2.95 5.70
C TYR A 163 -6.67 -3.59 4.77
N SER A 164 -6.82 -4.88 4.47
CA SER A 164 -6.06 -5.53 3.40
C SER A 164 -6.82 -5.39 2.09
N HIS A 165 -6.13 -5.18 0.96
CA HIS A 165 -6.78 -5.12 -0.36
C HIS A 165 -7.65 -6.36 -0.67
N ALA A 166 -7.37 -7.51 -0.05
CA ALA A 166 -8.24 -8.69 -0.14
C ALA A 166 -9.67 -8.46 0.41
N ASN A 167 -9.86 -7.45 1.25
CA ASN A 167 -11.13 -7.06 1.86
C ASN A 167 -11.78 -5.84 1.18
N ILE A 168 -11.30 -5.41 0.00
CA ILE A 168 -11.78 -4.20 -0.71
C ILE A 168 -13.30 -4.17 -0.91
N LEU A 169 -13.93 -5.31 -1.23
CA LEU A 169 -15.39 -5.37 -1.48
C LEU A 169 -16.19 -5.08 -0.21
N PHE A 170 -15.82 -5.72 0.90
CA PHE A 170 -16.44 -5.46 2.20
C PHE A 170 -16.18 -4.02 2.65
N CYS A 171 -14.97 -3.52 2.41
CA CYS A 171 -14.60 -2.17 2.78
C CYS A 171 -15.40 -1.11 2.02
N LYS A 172 -15.61 -1.28 0.71
CA LYS A 172 -16.46 -0.38 -0.10
C LYS A 172 -17.90 -0.36 0.42
N GLN A 173 -18.49 -1.53 0.66
CA GLN A 173 -19.84 -1.62 1.23
C GLN A 173 -19.96 -0.93 2.59
N LEU A 174 -18.94 -1.07 3.45
CA LEU A 174 -18.88 -0.42 4.75
C LEU A 174 -18.81 1.10 4.62
N VAL A 175 -17.90 1.60 3.77
CA VAL A 175 -17.70 3.03 3.50
C VAL A 175 -18.97 3.67 2.96
N ASP A 176 -19.65 3.03 1.99
CA ASP A 176 -20.88 3.54 1.39
C ASP A 176 -21.96 3.73 2.47
N LYS A 177 -22.10 2.77 3.39
CA LYS A 177 -23.06 2.88 4.50
C LYS A 177 -22.68 3.93 5.53
N ILE A 178 -21.41 4.00 5.94
CA ILE A 178 -20.95 5.01 6.91
C ILE A 178 -21.20 6.42 6.37
N ARG A 179 -20.90 6.67 5.09
CA ARG A 179 -21.08 7.98 4.46
C ARG A 179 -22.53 8.46 4.45
N LEU A 180 -23.49 7.54 4.29
CA LEU A 180 -24.92 7.87 4.35
C LEU A 180 -25.39 8.32 5.75
N MET A 181 -24.66 7.97 6.81
CA MET A 181 -25.01 8.36 8.17
C MET A 181 -24.54 9.78 8.52
N GLU A 182 -23.59 10.35 7.75
CA GLU A 182 -23.11 11.72 7.88
C GLU A 182 -22.55 12.14 9.27
N GLN A 183 -22.17 11.16 10.12
CA GLN A 183 -21.69 11.43 11.48
C GLN A 183 -20.20 11.79 11.56
N PHE A 184 -19.38 11.19 10.69
CA PHE A 184 -17.94 11.45 10.59
C PHE A 184 -17.45 11.22 9.17
N ASP A 185 -16.31 11.81 8.83
CA ASP A 185 -15.65 11.64 7.55
C ASP A 185 -14.78 10.37 7.58
N VAL A 186 -14.64 9.71 6.43
CA VAL A 186 -13.82 8.51 6.30
C VAL A 186 -12.65 8.75 5.35
N TRP A 187 -11.45 8.41 5.82
CA TRP A 187 -10.26 8.28 4.98
C TRP A 187 -9.98 6.81 4.67
N ILE A 188 -9.63 6.53 3.41
CA ILE A 188 -9.13 5.24 2.95
C ILE A 188 -8.29 5.44 1.69
N ASP A 189 -7.31 4.57 1.49
CA ASP A 189 -6.31 4.65 0.41
C ASP A 189 -6.89 4.78 -1.01
N TYR A 190 -8.01 4.11 -1.32
CA TYR A 190 -8.65 4.20 -2.64
C TYR A 190 -9.59 5.38 -2.81
N LEU A 191 -9.91 6.14 -1.75
CA LEU A 191 -10.82 7.30 -1.83
C LEU A 191 -10.08 8.61 -2.11
N ASN A 192 -8.74 8.59 -2.21
CA ASN A 192 -7.93 9.75 -2.55
C ASN A 192 -8.09 10.09 -4.05
N TYR A 193 -9.19 10.77 -4.40
CA TYR A 193 -9.21 11.83 -5.42
C TYR A 193 -10.54 12.62 -5.46
N GLU A 194 -11.66 12.07 -4.97
CA GLU A 194 -12.99 12.63 -5.32
C GLU A 194 -13.62 13.58 -4.29
N LEU A 195 -13.19 13.60 -3.03
CA LEU A 195 -14.03 14.18 -1.95
C LEU A 195 -13.34 15.14 -0.98
N THR A 196 -12.04 15.38 -1.13
CA THR A 196 -11.32 16.33 -0.28
C THR A 196 -10.62 17.34 -1.15
N ASN A 197 -10.92 18.64 -0.99
CA ASN A 197 -10.19 19.79 -1.59
C ASN A 197 -8.73 19.89 -1.09
N TYR A 198 -8.07 18.76 -0.84
CA TYR A 198 -6.70 18.67 -0.40
C TYR A 198 -5.83 18.40 -1.62
N THR A 199 -4.87 19.30 -1.78
CA THR A 199 -3.79 19.37 -2.74
C THR A 199 -3.41 18.06 -3.42
N SER A 200 -3.59 18.07 -4.74
CA SER A 200 -2.80 17.38 -5.75
C SER A 200 -1.40 17.00 -5.25
N VAL A 201 -1.15 15.70 -5.17
CA VAL A 201 0.14 15.11 -5.49
C VAL A 201 -0.14 13.89 -6.37
N THR A 202 0.52 13.87 -7.51
CA THR A 202 0.63 12.72 -8.42
C THR A 202 0.77 11.41 -7.65
N HIS A 203 0.12 10.32 -8.10
CA HIS A 203 0.44 8.96 -7.66
C HIS A 203 1.94 8.68 -7.85
N SER A 204 2.76 9.07 -6.89
CA SER A 204 4.14 8.63 -6.76
C SER A 204 4.14 7.35 -5.97
N ASP A 205 5.27 6.66 -6.01
CA ASP A 205 5.55 5.52 -5.13
C ASP A 205 5.54 5.90 -3.61
N ASP A 206 5.16 7.14 -3.23
CA ASP A 206 5.16 7.70 -1.87
C ASP A 206 3.81 7.52 -1.13
N ILE A 207 3.08 6.42 -1.39
CA ILE A 207 1.81 6.07 -0.70
C ILE A 207 1.95 6.10 0.84
N TRP A 208 3.16 5.89 1.35
CA TRP A 208 3.43 5.87 2.78
C TRP A 208 3.25 7.22 3.48
N GLU A 209 3.64 8.33 2.86
CA GLU A 209 3.52 9.65 3.48
C GLU A 209 2.04 10.04 3.61
N GLU A 210 1.23 9.77 2.59
CA GLU A 210 -0.23 9.99 2.63
C GLU A 210 -0.91 9.13 3.69
N ILE A 211 -0.58 7.84 3.78
CA ILE A 211 -1.11 6.95 4.81
C ILE A 211 -0.70 7.44 6.20
N ALA A 212 0.55 7.86 6.37
CA ALA A 212 1.05 8.37 7.66
C ALA A 212 0.30 9.65 8.06
N GLU A 213 0.14 10.60 7.13
CA GLU A 213 -0.63 11.82 7.35
C GLU A 213 -2.08 11.50 7.72
N ALA A 214 -2.72 10.57 6.99
CA ALA A 214 -4.08 10.13 7.27
C ALA A 214 -4.24 9.54 8.68
N ILE A 215 -3.29 8.71 9.12
CA ILE A 215 -3.28 8.17 10.49
C ILE A 215 -3.11 9.30 11.51
N GLU A 216 -2.23 10.26 11.25
CA GLU A 216 -1.96 11.41 12.13
C GLU A 216 -3.19 12.30 12.33
N ILE A 217 -3.93 12.61 11.25
CA ILE A 217 -5.13 13.44 11.30
C ILE A 217 -6.38 12.68 11.81
N ALA A 218 -6.40 11.35 11.67
CA ALA A 218 -7.56 10.55 12.07
C ALA A 218 -7.76 10.58 13.60
N SER A 219 -9.01 10.73 14.02
CA SER A 219 -9.39 10.65 15.43
C SER A 219 -9.44 9.20 15.93
N VAL A 220 -9.79 8.27 15.03
CA VAL A 220 -9.87 6.84 15.30
C VAL A 220 -9.43 6.06 14.07
N VAL A 221 -8.91 4.85 14.28
CA VAL A 221 -8.60 3.90 13.21
C VAL A 221 -9.55 2.72 13.33
N ILE A 222 -10.37 2.50 12.32
CA ILE A 222 -11.20 1.31 12.15
C ILE A 222 -10.32 0.25 11.47
N LEU A 223 -10.16 -0.90 12.10
CA LEU A 223 -9.28 -1.96 11.65
C LEU A 223 -10.08 -3.16 11.16
N ILE A 224 -10.00 -3.48 9.87
CA ILE A 224 -10.62 -4.69 9.30
C ILE A 224 -9.72 -5.89 9.56
N VAL A 225 -10.14 -6.75 10.48
CA VAL A 225 -9.36 -7.90 10.94
C VAL A 225 -9.55 -9.09 10.01
N SER A 226 -8.47 -9.52 9.36
CA SER A 226 -8.45 -10.69 8.47
C SER A 226 -7.09 -11.39 8.48
N LYS A 227 -7.04 -12.62 7.93
CA LYS A 227 -5.77 -13.34 7.76
C LYS A 227 -4.83 -12.60 6.80
N GLU A 228 -5.38 -12.00 5.76
CA GLU A 228 -4.65 -11.25 4.76
C GLU A 228 -4.11 -9.93 5.32
N TYR A 229 -4.82 -9.32 6.28
CA TYR A 229 -4.28 -8.21 7.06
C TYR A 229 -3.09 -8.65 7.91
N TYR A 230 -3.21 -9.78 8.61
CA TYR A 230 -2.14 -10.35 9.42
C TYR A 230 -0.87 -10.68 8.59
N ASP A 231 -1.04 -11.11 7.34
CA ASP A 231 0.06 -11.47 6.44
C ASP A 231 0.73 -10.27 5.76
N SER A 232 0.09 -9.10 5.79
CA SER A 232 0.58 -7.90 5.11
C SER A 232 1.53 -7.10 6.00
N LYS A 233 2.79 -6.97 5.55
CA LYS A 233 3.80 -6.13 6.22
C LYS A 233 3.42 -4.65 6.19
N SER A 234 2.75 -4.21 5.13
CA SER A 234 2.27 -2.82 5.03
C SER A 234 1.20 -2.56 6.09
N CYS A 235 0.20 -3.44 6.20
CA CYS A 235 -0.83 -3.36 7.23
C CYS A 235 -0.24 -3.43 8.64
N ARG A 236 0.75 -4.31 8.88
CA ARG A 236 1.49 -4.36 10.14
C ARG A 236 2.18 -3.02 10.46
N GLN A 237 2.80 -2.42 9.46
CA GLN A 237 3.50 -1.14 9.60
C GLN A 237 2.52 -0.01 9.93
N GLU A 238 1.38 0.06 9.26
CA GLU A 238 0.32 1.06 9.49
C GLU A 238 -0.22 0.94 10.92
N LEU A 239 -0.61 -0.27 11.32
CA LEU A 239 -1.15 -0.50 12.65
C LEU A 239 -0.10 -0.24 13.72
N SER A 240 1.16 -0.61 13.49
CA SER A 240 2.24 -0.32 14.45
C SER A 240 2.45 1.19 14.59
N TYR A 241 2.38 1.95 13.50
CA TYR A 241 2.47 3.41 13.57
C TYR A 241 1.29 4.02 14.35
N ALA A 242 0.06 3.62 14.01
CA ALA A 242 -1.14 4.10 14.69
C ALA A 242 -1.17 3.73 16.18
N SER A 243 -0.90 2.48 16.53
CA SER A 243 -1.07 1.95 17.90
C SER A 243 0.17 2.10 18.78
N ASP A 244 1.36 1.86 18.27
CA ASP A 244 2.59 1.83 19.08
C ASP A 244 3.23 3.21 19.19
N VAL A 245 3.16 4.03 18.13
CA VAL A 245 3.75 5.37 18.09
C VAL A 245 2.73 6.44 18.46
N LEU A 246 1.63 6.53 17.70
CA LEU A 246 0.64 7.61 17.87
C LEU A 246 -0.40 7.34 18.96
N LYS A 247 -0.44 6.11 19.50
CA LYS A 247 -1.41 5.67 20.52
C LYS A 247 -2.87 5.96 20.13
N LYS A 248 -3.19 5.87 18.84
CA LYS A 248 -4.54 6.09 18.31
C LYS A 248 -5.51 5.05 18.86
N ARG A 249 -6.76 5.46 19.01
CA ARG A 249 -7.85 4.53 19.32
C ARG A 249 -8.08 3.63 18.12
N ILE A 250 -8.01 2.32 18.34
CA ILE A 250 -8.27 1.29 17.32
C ILE A 250 -9.63 0.66 17.61
N ILE A 251 -10.49 0.54 16.60
CA ILE A 251 -11.76 -0.20 16.66
C ILE A 251 -11.65 -1.39 15.71
N PRO A 252 -11.42 -2.61 16.22
CA PRO A 252 -11.37 -3.80 15.39
C PRO A 252 -12.76 -4.20 14.91
N ILE A 253 -12.87 -4.57 13.64
CA ILE A 253 -14.08 -5.18 13.07
C ILE A 253 -13.71 -6.48 12.36
N TYR A 254 -14.54 -7.49 12.54
CA TYR A 254 -14.42 -8.77 11.86
C TYR A 254 -15.45 -8.81 10.72
N PRO A 255 -15.01 -8.87 9.45
CA PRO A 255 -15.91 -8.97 8.32
C PRO A 255 -16.67 -10.30 8.34
N ASN A 256 -17.84 -10.34 7.73
CA ASN A 256 -18.57 -11.60 7.53
C ASN A 256 -17.89 -12.40 6.41
N THR A 257 -17.00 -13.33 6.76
CA THR A 257 -16.32 -14.20 5.80
C THR A 257 -16.98 -15.57 5.75
N VAL A 258 -17.18 -16.09 4.53
CA VAL A 258 -17.72 -17.44 4.29
C VAL A 258 -16.76 -18.55 4.77
N GLN A 259 -15.47 -18.23 4.89
CA GLN A 259 -14.45 -19.12 5.44
C GLN A 259 -14.28 -18.88 6.95
N LYS A 260 -14.01 -19.98 7.68
CA LYS A 260 -13.81 -20.07 9.14
C LYS A 260 -13.48 -18.73 9.81
N GLU A 261 -14.22 -18.40 10.87
CA GLU A 261 -14.01 -17.24 11.73
C GLU A 261 -12.51 -17.07 12.05
N TYR A 262 -11.88 -16.09 11.42
CA TYR A 262 -10.46 -15.82 11.64
C TYR A 262 -10.30 -15.22 13.03
N LYS A 263 -9.44 -15.84 13.84
CA LYS A 263 -9.07 -15.33 15.15
C LYS A 263 -7.68 -14.69 15.07
N ALA A 264 -7.60 -13.41 15.40
CA ALA A 264 -6.31 -12.72 15.47
C ALA A 264 -5.39 -13.39 16.50
N THR A 265 -4.13 -13.58 16.10
CA THR A 265 -3.07 -14.19 16.92
C THR A 265 -1.76 -13.42 16.71
N GLY A 266 -0.71 -13.79 17.44
CA GLY A 266 0.62 -13.19 17.29
C GLY A 266 0.61 -11.65 17.41
N TRP A 267 1.34 -10.99 16.50
CA TRP A 267 1.54 -9.54 16.50
C TRP A 267 0.24 -8.73 16.43
N LEU A 268 -0.78 -9.23 15.72
CA LEU A 268 -2.08 -8.57 15.55
C LEU A 268 -2.94 -8.79 16.79
N GLY A 269 -2.97 -10.03 17.30
CA GLY A 269 -3.71 -10.39 18.50
C GLY A 269 -3.29 -9.57 19.73
N ILE A 270 -1.97 -9.35 19.91
CA ILE A 270 -1.45 -8.53 21.01
C ILE A 270 -1.94 -7.07 20.92
N ARG A 271 -1.97 -6.48 19.71
CA ARG A 271 -2.37 -5.07 19.51
C ARG A 271 -3.85 -4.82 19.69
N ILE A 272 -4.69 -5.84 19.46
CA ILE A 272 -6.14 -5.72 19.60
C ILE A 272 -6.68 -6.40 20.86
N ALA A 273 -5.82 -6.98 21.69
CA ALA A 273 -6.22 -7.68 22.92
C ALA A 273 -6.94 -6.71 23.87
N GLY A 274 -8.12 -7.13 24.34
CA GLY A 274 -8.94 -6.33 25.26
C GLY A 274 -9.69 -5.16 24.62
N LEU A 275 -9.54 -4.92 23.31
CA LEU A 275 -10.33 -3.91 22.61
C LEU A 275 -11.75 -4.42 22.35
N LYS A 276 -12.74 -3.53 22.48
CA LYS A 276 -14.11 -3.80 22.03
C LYS A 276 -14.10 -3.92 20.51
N TYR A 277 -14.67 -4.99 19.98
CA TYR A 277 -14.75 -5.26 18.54
C TYR A 277 -16.18 -5.52 18.10
N ILE A 278 -16.41 -5.44 16.79
CA ILE A 278 -17.71 -5.71 16.16
C ILE A 278 -17.55 -6.87 15.20
N HIS A 279 -18.50 -7.81 15.24
CA HIS A 279 -18.49 -8.96 14.36
C HIS A 279 -19.65 -8.86 13.35
N PHE A 280 -19.32 -8.58 12.09
CA PHE A 280 -20.32 -8.40 11.03
C PHE A 280 -21.02 -9.70 10.62
N GLY A 281 -20.49 -10.87 11.03
CA GLY A 281 -21.17 -12.16 10.85
C GLY A 281 -22.15 -12.54 11.97
N SER A 282 -22.20 -11.81 13.09
CA SER A 282 -23.05 -12.17 14.24
C SER A 282 -24.39 -11.43 14.27
N LYS A 283 -24.62 -10.53 13.32
CA LYS A 283 -25.84 -9.73 13.19
C LYS A 283 -26.01 -9.25 11.74
N GLU A 284 -27.16 -8.67 11.44
CA GLU A 284 -27.43 -8.06 10.13
C GLU A 284 -26.44 -6.90 9.87
N PHE A 285 -26.06 -6.72 8.61
CA PHE A 285 -24.99 -5.80 8.22
C PHE A 285 -25.26 -4.35 8.63
N ASN A 286 -26.43 -3.80 8.34
CA ASN A 286 -26.76 -2.43 8.71
C ASN A 286 -26.77 -2.24 10.23
N ALA A 287 -27.29 -3.22 10.99
CA ALA A 287 -27.24 -3.17 12.45
C ALA A 287 -25.79 -3.18 13.00
N ALA A 288 -24.86 -3.89 12.35
CA ALA A 288 -23.44 -3.83 12.69
C ALA A 288 -22.79 -2.47 12.33
N VAL A 289 -23.18 -1.88 11.20
CA VAL A 289 -22.73 -0.53 10.82
C VAL A 289 -23.23 0.49 11.84
N GLU A 290 -24.50 0.46 12.25
CA GLU A 290 -25.04 1.38 13.26
C GLU A 290 -24.29 1.28 14.59
N GLU A 291 -24.01 0.06 15.06
CA GLU A 291 -23.18 -0.14 16.26
C GLU A 291 -21.77 0.44 16.10
N LEU A 292 -21.14 0.24 14.93
CA LEU A 292 -19.82 0.79 14.64
C LEU A 292 -19.82 2.30 14.71
N THR A 293 -20.78 2.93 14.04
CA THR A 293 -20.88 4.38 13.96
C THR A 293 -21.08 4.99 15.35
N ASN A 294 -21.93 4.37 16.20
CA ASN A 294 -22.10 4.78 17.59
C ASN A 294 -20.81 4.65 18.42
N ILE A 295 -20.07 3.54 18.29
CA ILE A 295 -18.81 3.34 19.01
C ILE A 295 -17.76 4.37 18.56
N VAL A 296 -17.69 4.66 17.26
CA VAL A 296 -16.80 5.69 16.70
C VAL A 296 -17.14 7.05 17.27
N GLU A 297 -18.42 7.43 17.26
CA GLU A 297 -18.90 8.71 17.80
C GLU A 297 -18.59 8.85 19.30
N ASP A 298 -18.89 7.84 20.11
CA ASP A 298 -18.57 7.80 21.54
C ASP A 298 -17.07 7.97 21.79
N THR A 299 -16.26 7.28 20.99
CA THR A 299 -14.79 7.34 21.07
C THR A 299 -14.29 8.75 20.76
N MET A 300 -14.83 9.38 19.71
CA MET A 300 -14.47 10.74 19.29
C MET A 300 -14.92 11.79 20.31
N ASN A 301 -16.11 11.61 20.92
CA ASN A 301 -16.63 12.53 21.94
C ASN A 301 -15.83 12.44 23.26
N THR A 302 -15.39 11.25 23.64
CA THR A 302 -14.53 11.06 24.83
C THR A 302 -13.12 11.66 24.63
N SER A 303 -12.64 11.72 23.38
CA SER A 303 -11.31 12.25 23.05
C SER A 303 -11.21 13.78 23.08
N LYS A 304 -12.33 14.53 23.17
CA LYS A 304 -12.34 16.01 23.21
C LYS A 304 -11.70 16.62 24.47
N TYR A 305 -11.28 15.82 25.46
CA TYR A 305 -10.80 16.30 26.75
C TYR A 305 -9.28 16.17 27.01
N VAL A 306 -8.45 15.70 26.08
CA VAL A 306 -6.98 15.64 26.32
C VAL A 306 -6.17 15.90 25.05
N MET A 307 -5.67 17.12 24.87
CA MET A 307 -4.36 17.39 24.23
C MET A 307 -3.72 18.65 24.85
N PRO A 308 -2.49 18.57 25.40
CA PRO A 308 -1.70 19.74 25.77
C PRO A 308 -0.96 20.31 24.53
N LEU A 309 -1.26 21.56 24.17
CA LEU A 309 -0.53 22.35 23.17
C LEU A 309 0.89 22.70 23.67
N ARG A 310 1.94 22.40 22.91
CA ARG A 310 3.30 22.95 23.11
C ARG A 310 3.54 24.13 22.16
N GLN A 311 4.20 25.17 22.69
CA GLN A 311 4.40 26.49 22.08
C GLN A 311 5.38 26.47 20.88
N SER A 312 5.10 27.33 19.89
CA SER A 312 5.80 27.47 18.60
C SER A 312 6.91 28.55 18.60
N GLN A 313 7.88 28.41 17.67
CA GLN A 313 8.91 29.39 17.29
C GLN A 313 8.88 29.63 15.75
N PRO A 314 9.50 30.71 15.21
CA PRO A 314 9.00 31.40 14.00
C PRO A 314 9.45 30.80 12.65
N ILE A 315 8.62 31.05 11.62
CA ILE A 315 8.67 30.51 10.24
C ILE A 315 9.44 31.44 9.29
N ILE A 316 10.21 30.87 8.36
CA ILE A 316 10.77 31.54 7.16
C ILE A 316 10.01 31.03 5.92
N THR A 317 9.50 31.94 5.09
CA THR A 317 8.65 31.68 3.91
C THR A 317 9.45 31.49 2.61
N TYR A 318 9.00 30.60 1.74
CA TYR A 318 9.39 30.55 0.32
C TYR A 318 8.14 30.50 -0.59
N ASN A 319 8.22 31.22 -1.72
CA ASN A 319 7.17 31.45 -2.72
C ASN A 319 7.40 30.59 -3.98
N ARG A 320 6.34 30.13 -4.66
CA ARG A 320 6.40 29.81 -6.11
C ARG A 320 5.03 29.80 -6.80
N ASN A 321 4.89 30.67 -7.81
CA ASN A 321 3.83 30.72 -8.83
C ASN A 321 4.32 30.04 -10.12
N GLN A 322 3.44 29.36 -10.89
CA GLN A 322 3.18 29.52 -12.34
C GLN A 322 2.33 28.37 -12.96
N ALA A 323 1.37 28.72 -13.83
CA ALA A 323 0.40 27.87 -14.56
C ALA A 323 0.62 27.87 -16.12
N ARG A 324 0.06 26.91 -16.91
CA ARG A 324 -0.04 26.83 -18.42
C ARG A 324 -1.00 25.67 -18.88
N SER A 325 -2.10 25.75 -19.67
CA SER A 325 -2.41 26.08 -21.12
C SER A 325 -2.95 24.88 -22.00
N LEU A 326 -4.21 24.93 -22.50
CA LEU A 326 -4.99 23.94 -23.32
C LEU A 326 -4.64 23.82 -24.86
N LYS A 327 -4.67 22.61 -25.47
CA LYS A 327 -4.49 22.32 -26.95
C LYS A 327 -5.51 21.29 -27.53
N HIS A 328 -5.93 21.45 -28.80
CA HIS A 328 -6.85 20.55 -29.56
C HIS A 328 -6.14 19.35 -30.23
N TRP A 329 -6.71 18.14 -30.19
CA TRP A 329 -6.12 16.89 -30.72
C TRP A 329 -6.71 16.43 -32.07
N THR A 330 -5.88 15.83 -32.92
CA THR A 330 -6.24 15.12 -34.18
C THR A 330 -6.45 13.61 -33.96
N LEU A 331 -6.96 12.87 -34.97
CA LEU A 331 -7.08 11.40 -34.93
C LEU A 331 -5.72 10.69 -34.72
N SER A 332 -4.65 11.27 -35.25
CA SER A 332 -3.30 10.76 -35.04
C SER A 332 -2.84 10.95 -33.60
N ASP A 333 -3.24 12.05 -32.95
CA ASP A 333 -2.92 12.32 -31.54
C ASP A 333 -3.69 11.38 -30.61
N ILE A 334 -4.96 11.08 -30.93
CA ILE A 334 -5.73 10.05 -30.20
C ILE A 334 -5.09 8.69 -30.37
N SER A 335 -4.73 8.30 -31.59
CA SER A 335 -4.03 7.04 -31.85
C SER A 335 -2.74 6.95 -31.03
N HIS A 336 -1.93 8.00 -31.10
CA HIS A 336 -0.68 8.10 -30.36
C HIS A 336 -0.90 8.03 -28.84
N TRP A 337 -1.97 8.65 -28.33
CA TRP A 337 -2.30 8.59 -26.92
C TRP A 337 -2.68 7.19 -26.44
N PHE A 338 -3.45 6.42 -27.24
CA PHE A 338 -3.73 5.01 -26.94
C PHE A 338 -2.43 4.20 -26.89
N ASP A 339 -1.51 4.43 -27.83
CA ASP A 339 -0.23 3.73 -27.91
C ASP A 339 0.68 4.05 -26.70
N VAL A 340 0.80 5.34 -26.34
CA VAL A 340 1.60 5.82 -25.20
C VAL A 340 1.06 5.31 -23.86
N ASN A 341 -0.26 5.17 -23.73
CA ASN A 341 -0.89 4.64 -22.53
C ASN A 341 -1.04 3.11 -22.51
N HIS A 342 -0.44 2.42 -23.48
CA HIS A 342 -0.48 0.96 -23.60
C HIS A 342 -1.91 0.39 -23.65
N ILE A 343 -2.86 1.17 -24.20
CA ILE A 343 -4.24 0.73 -24.36
C ILE A 343 -4.31 -0.12 -25.63
N HIS A 344 -4.79 -1.34 -25.48
CA HIS A 344 -4.82 -2.29 -26.58
C HIS A 344 -5.82 -1.86 -27.68
N ASN A 345 -5.46 -2.08 -28.96
CA ASN A 345 -6.21 -1.58 -30.11
C ASN A 345 -7.66 -2.10 -30.21
N ASP A 346 -7.95 -3.25 -29.61
CA ASP A 346 -9.30 -3.80 -29.52
C ASP A 346 -10.26 -2.92 -28.69
N ILE A 347 -9.76 -2.22 -27.67
CA ILE A 347 -10.55 -1.25 -26.89
C ILE A 347 -10.80 0.03 -27.71
N LYS A 348 -9.77 0.49 -28.42
CA LYS A 348 -9.87 1.65 -29.33
C LYS A 348 -10.92 1.43 -30.42
N ASP A 349 -10.95 0.22 -30.98
CA ASP A 349 -11.88 -0.20 -32.02
C ASP A 349 -13.34 -0.33 -31.54
N LEU A 350 -13.58 -0.42 -30.23
CA LEU A 350 -14.94 -0.53 -29.67
C LEU A 350 -15.68 0.81 -29.56
N TYR A 351 -14.96 1.92 -29.36
CA TYR A 351 -15.58 3.22 -29.09
C TYR A 351 -15.33 4.27 -30.18
N ALA A 352 -14.37 4.06 -31.08
CA ALA A 352 -14.14 4.90 -32.25
C ALA A 352 -14.08 6.42 -31.95
N PHE A 353 -13.40 6.81 -30.86
CA PHE A 353 -13.27 8.22 -30.45
C PHE A 353 -12.59 9.06 -31.54
N GLN A 354 -13.20 10.20 -31.87
CA GLN A 354 -12.69 11.07 -32.94
C GLN A 354 -12.03 12.35 -32.43
N THR A 355 -12.31 12.76 -31.19
CA THR A 355 -11.78 14.00 -30.59
C THR A 355 -11.37 13.79 -29.14
N LYS A 356 -10.44 14.62 -28.62
CA LYS A 356 -10.12 14.65 -27.18
C LYS A 356 -11.36 14.87 -26.32
N THR A 357 -12.22 15.80 -26.72
CA THR A 357 -13.49 16.08 -26.03
C THR A 357 -14.37 14.84 -25.90
N SER A 358 -14.41 13.97 -26.92
CA SER A 358 -15.17 12.71 -26.83
C SER A 358 -14.58 11.73 -25.82
N LEU A 359 -13.25 11.67 -25.68
CA LEU A 359 -12.57 10.89 -24.63
C LEU A 359 -12.88 11.46 -23.24
N LEU A 360 -12.83 12.78 -23.08
CA LEU A 360 -13.10 13.45 -21.80
C LEU A 360 -14.56 13.30 -21.37
N LEU A 361 -15.51 13.47 -22.28
CA LEU A 361 -16.92 13.25 -21.99
C LEU A 361 -17.20 11.80 -21.61
N TYR A 362 -16.56 10.86 -22.30
CA TYR A 362 -16.66 9.44 -21.95
C TYR A 362 -16.01 9.14 -20.61
N ALA A 363 -14.86 9.72 -20.30
CA ALA A 363 -14.22 9.61 -18.98
C ALA A 363 -15.14 10.13 -17.87
N GLY A 364 -15.77 11.28 -18.06
CA GLY A 364 -16.75 11.84 -17.11
C GLY A 364 -17.98 10.93 -16.92
N HIS A 365 -18.52 10.37 -18.02
CA HIS A 365 -19.61 9.39 -17.95
C HIS A 365 -19.19 8.11 -17.22
N LEU A 366 -17.99 7.61 -17.49
CA LEU A 366 -17.41 6.42 -16.87
C LEU A 366 -17.20 6.61 -15.37
N LYS A 367 -16.84 7.82 -14.89
CA LYS A 367 -16.74 8.14 -13.44
C LYS A 367 -18.10 7.97 -12.74
N LEU A 368 -19.19 8.41 -13.37
CA LEU A 368 -20.54 8.36 -12.79
C LEU A 368 -21.21 6.98 -12.88
N TYR A 369 -20.89 6.20 -13.93
CA TYR A 369 -21.61 4.96 -14.27
C TYR A 369 -20.68 3.74 -14.44
N TYR A 370 -19.56 3.71 -13.73
CA TYR A 370 -18.48 2.71 -13.89
C TYR A 370 -18.97 1.25 -13.95
N ILE A 371 -19.88 0.85 -13.04
CA ILE A 371 -20.38 -0.53 -12.97
C ILE A 371 -21.18 -0.89 -14.23
N GLN A 372 -22.08 -0.01 -14.66
CA GLN A 372 -22.91 -0.25 -15.84
C GLN A 372 -22.06 -0.21 -17.12
N GLU A 373 -21.10 0.72 -17.21
CA GLU A 373 -20.19 0.81 -18.34
C GLU A 373 -19.23 -0.38 -18.41
N TYR A 374 -18.77 -0.90 -17.27
CA TYR A 374 -17.96 -2.12 -17.23
C TYR A 374 -18.73 -3.32 -17.79
N GLU A 375 -19.98 -3.52 -17.36
CA GLU A 375 -20.84 -4.59 -17.87
C GLU A 375 -21.15 -4.43 -19.37
N LEU A 376 -21.40 -3.20 -19.83
CA LEU A 376 -21.62 -2.89 -21.24
C LEU A 376 -20.38 -3.14 -22.10
N LEU A 377 -19.22 -2.65 -21.65
CA LEU A 377 -17.95 -2.82 -22.34
C LEU A 377 -17.62 -4.30 -22.49
N PHE A 378 -17.74 -5.04 -21.39
CA PHE A 378 -17.48 -6.47 -21.36
C PHE A 378 -18.39 -7.23 -22.34
N SER A 379 -19.68 -6.90 -22.36
CA SER A 379 -20.66 -7.49 -23.27
C SER A 379 -20.33 -7.21 -24.75
N ARG A 380 -20.02 -5.94 -25.09
CA ARG A 380 -19.63 -5.55 -26.46
C ARG A 380 -18.31 -6.19 -26.90
N TYR A 381 -17.35 -6.29 -25.99
CA TYR A 381 -16.06 -6.92 -26.26
C TYR A 381 -16.23 -8.42 -26.55
N GLN A 382 -17.05 -9.11 -25.75
CA GLN A 382 -17.36 -10.53 -25.97
C GLN A 382 -18.12 -10.75 -27.29
N GLU A 383 -19.09 -9.90 -27.62
CA GLU A 383 -19.85 -9.97 -28.87
C GLU A 383 -18.95 -9.79 -30.10
N LYS A 384 -18.02 -8.82 -30.06
CA LYS A 384 -17.17 -8.47 -31.20
C LYS A 384 -15.97 -9.42 -31.39
N TYR A 385 -15.34 -9.85 -30.29
CA TYR A 385 -14.08 -10.62 -30.34
C TYR A 385 -14.22 -12.08 -29.91
N GLY A 386 -15.41 -12.51 -29.47
CA GLY A 386 -15.69 -13.91 -29.10
C GLY A 386 -14.94 -14.39 -27.86
N LYS A 387 -14.38 -13.48 -27.06
CA LYS A 387 -13.58 -13.79 -25.86
C LYS A 387 -13.84 -12.79 -24.74
N GLN A 388 -13.50 -13.18 -23.52
CA GLN A 388 -13.67 -12.35 -22.34
C GLN A 388 -12.70 -11.17 -22.35
N LEU A 389 -13.18 -9.98 -21.96
CA LEU A 389 -12.29 -8.84 -21.71
C LEU A 389 -11.49 -9.09 -20.42
N GLU A 390 -10.17 -9.05 -20.53
CA GLU A 390 -9.28 -9.18 -19.38
C GLU A 390 -9.37 -7.92 -18.51
N THR A 391 -9.51 -8.10 -17.19
CA THR A 391 -9.77 -7.01 -16.25
C THR A 391 -8.66 -5.96 -16.23
N ASP A 392 -7.40 -6.37 -16.42
CA ASP A 392 -6.24 -5.49 -16.52
C ASP A 392 -6.31 -4.55 -17.74
N LYS A 393 -6.84 -5.01 -18.87
CA LYS A 393 -7.04 -4.16 -20.07
C LYS A 393 -8.09 -3.09 -19.83
N PHE A 394 -9.16 -3.43 -19.12
CA PHE A 394 -10.17 -2.47 -18.73
C PHE A 394 -9.61 -1.43 -17.77
N ILE A 395 -8.94 -1.88 -16.69
CA ILE A 395 -8.33 -0.99 -15.71
C ILE A 395 -7.33 -0.05 -16.38
N THR A 396 -6.45 -0.57 -17.24
CA THR A 396 -5.46 0.24 -17.98
C THR A 396 -6.12 1.33 -18.83
N PHE A 397 -7.23 1.02 -19.50
CA PHE A 397 -7.99 1.98 -20.30
C PHE A 397 -8.69 3.04 -19.43
N VAL A 398 -9.31 2.62 -18.33
CA VAL A 398 -9.98 3.54 -17.38
C VAL A 398 -8.97 4.49 -16.75
N ASP A 399 -7.86 3.96 -16.24
CA ASP A 399 -6.81 4.74 -15.59
C ASP A 399 -6.22 5.76 -16.56
N ALA A 400 -6.01 5.38 -17.83
CA ALA A 400 -5.56 6.31 -18.85
C ALA A 400 -6.59 7.42 -19.10
N LEU A 401 -7.86 7.08 -19.28
CA LEU A 401 -8.94 8.05 -19.47
C LEU A 401 -9.08 9.03 -18.30
N TYR A 402 -8.91 8.55 -17.07
CA TYR A 402 -8.97 9.41 -15.89
C TYR A 402 -7.77 10.34 -15.79
N ARG A 403 -6.54 9.87 -16.07
CA ARG A 403 -5.36 10.75 -16.20
C ARG A 403 -5.59 11.84 -17.24
N LEU A 404 -6.11 11.49 -18.42
CA LEU A 404 -6.41 12.46 -19.48
C LEU A 404 -7.49 13.48 -19.07
N TYR A 405 -8.48 13.04 -18.30
CA TYR A 405 -9.55 13.90 -17.77
C TYR A 405 -9.02 14.89 -16.74
N ASP A 406 -8.14 14.44 -15.86
CA ASP A 406 -7.59 15.25 -14.78
C ASP A 406 -6.55 16.26 -15.32
N GLU A 407 -5.81 15.92 -16.38
CA GLU A 407 -4.89 16.85 -17.09
C GLU A 407 -5.59 18.06 -17.77
N ASP A 408 -6.88 17.95 -18.11
CA ASP A 408 -7.66 19.01 -18.78
C ASP A 408 -8.63 19.74 -17.84
N ALA A 409 -8.76 19.29 -16.59
CA ALA A 409 -9.60 19.92 -15.57
C ALA A 409 -8.87 21.04 -14.78
N ASP A 410 -7.55 21.20 -15.01
CA ASP A 410 -6.69 22.31 -14.58
C ASP A 410 -6.63 23.46 -15.63
#